data_AF-A0A5K1A0K8-F1
#
_entry.id   AF-A0A5K1A0K8-F1
#
_cell.length_a   1.000
_cell.length_b   1.000
_cell.length_c   1.000
_cell.angle_alpha   90.00
_cell.angle_beta   90.00
_cell.angle_gamma   90.00
#
_symmetry.space_group_name_H-M   'P 1'
#
loop_
_entity.id
_entity.type
_entity.pdbx_description
1 polymer ?
#
loop_
_entity_poly.entity_id
_entity_poly.type
_entity_poly.pdbx_seq_one_letter_code
_entity_poly.pdbx_strand_id
1 'polypeptide(L)'
;DGCEKCSSEHVDRSMEKEIGSELRSSRLNGSQVEAVVSALVAASCTHSNLVKLIWGPPGTGKTTTICNLLERLSEMTYGTLTCAPTNVAVMEIASRLVKLVRKSREKLGNGFSCCRLGDILLFGNKEKMKERVKADRDLRDIFLDTRVKKLAAFFSPTTGWKRWSTIMIDLLKDPTVQYHKFLEEKKRKALCAKEDNVEQEDRGNAEGEGKGAGKGEQTVLSSRIKRKEEEKAGEQGTDEVIDKCEEGSDGHEEVSFRQFLTESCDRTMIRLEELAATFYTDLTVPFIPKDGLQIIKELLNKFASFKHLLRVANSNEVALELLFTCLEEAEESGIDRKFDGLCLQWTTEAELLQTRKECISILEYLDNVMKMPDVVTRDFLERLCLSASLLFCTVGSSARLHRLPIHHLKLLVIDEAAQLKECEALIALELQGLQHSVLIGDELQLPAVVKSK
;
A
#
# COMPACT_ATOMS: atom_id res chain seq x y z
N ASP A 1 -6.41 33.31 26.71
CA ASP A 1 -6.49 32.83 25.32
C ASP A 1 -7.39 31.60 25.18
N GLY A 2 -8.70 31.78 25.37
CA GLY A 2 -9.70 30.72 25.21
C GLY A 2 -10.95 31.30 24.55
N CYS A 3 -11.81 30.44 23.98
CA CYS A 3 -13.05 30.89 23.39
C CYS A 3 -14.11 31.14 24.48
N GLU A 4 -14.58 32.39 24.60
CA GLU A 4 -15.59 32.78 25.61
C GLU A 4 -16.89 31.95 25.50
N LYS A 5 -17.32 31.62 24.28
CA LYS A 5 -18.50 30.77 24.05
C LYS A 5 -18.31 29.34 24.54
N CYS A 6 -17.18 28.69 24.23
CA CYS A 6 -16.86 27.34 24.72
C CYS A 6 -16.81 27.27 26.25
N SER A 7 -16.30 28.31 26.91
CA SER A 7 -16.27 28.39 28.38
C SER A 7 -17.67 28.48 29.00
N SER A 8 -18.63 29.07 28.30
CA SER A 8 -20.03 29.21 28.74
C SER A 8 -20.86 27.94 28.54
N GLU A 9 -20.52 27.09 27.56
CA GLU A 9 -21.29 25.90 27.21
C GLU A 9 -20.91 24.64 28.02
N HIS A 10 -19.98 24.73 28.98
CA HIS A 10 -19.45 23.62 29.79
C HIS A 10 -18.81 22.43 29.02
N VAL A 11 -18.82 22.45 27.69
CA VAL A 11 -18.21 21.43 26.80
C VAL A 11 -16.72 21.26 27.10
N ASP A 12 -16.05 22.38 27.39
CA ASP A 12 -14.61 22.44 27.67
C ASP A 12 -14.22 21.53 28.86
N ARG A 13 -14.91 21.68 29.99
CA ARG A 13 -14.53 21.02 31.25
C ARG A 13 -14.77 19.51 31.28
N SER A 14 -15.70 19.00 30.47
CA SER A 14 -15.97 17.55 30.39
C SER A 14 -14.90 16.87 29.54
N MET A 15 -14.61 17.44 28.36
CA MET A 15 -13.60 16.96 27.44
C MET A 15 -12.18 17.06 28.05
N GLU A 16 -11.87 18.15 28.73
CA GLU A 16 -10.60 18.33 29.45
C GLU A 16 -10.36 17.25 30.52
N LYS A 17 -11.41 16.83 31.24
CA LYS A 17 -11.30 15.81 32.29
C LYS A 17 -11.10 14.40 31.72
N GLU A 18 -11.86 14.05 30.69
CA GLU A 18 -11.79 12.73 30.05
C GLU A 18 -10.42 12.54 29.37
N ILE A 19 -10.05 13.46 28.48
CA ILE A 19 -8.76 13.46 27.78
C ILE A 19 -7.60 13.58 28.78
N GLY A 20 -7.74 14.46 29.78
CA GLY A 20 -6.72 14.64 30.81
C GLY A 20 -6.50 13.38 31.64
N SER A 21 -7.53 12.55 31.87
CA SER A 21 -7.39 11.29 32.59
C SER A 21 -6.69 10.21 31.76
N GLU A 22 -7.01 10.12 30.46
CA GLU A 22 -6.33 9.22 29.52
C GLU A 22 -4.87 9.61 29.31
N LEU A 23 -4.57 10.90 29.14
CA LEU A 23 -3.21 11.39 28.97
C LEU A 23 -2.35 11.23 30.23
N ARG A 24 -2.94 11.21 31.44
CA ARG A 24 -2.17 10.89 32.66
C ARG A 24 -1.71 9.43 32.72
N SER A 25 -2.27 8.55 31.90
CA SER A 25 -1.74 7.19 31.69
C SER A 25 -0.50 7.16 30.78
N SER A 26 -0.26 8.25 30.04
CA SER A 26 0.97 8.45 29.26
C SER A 26 2.13 8.92 30.15
N ARG A 27 3.37 8.85 29.65
CA ARG A 27 4.58 9.29 30.40
C ARG A 27 4.76 10.83 30.44
N LEU A 28 3.68 11.61 30.29
CA LEU A 28 3.73 13.07 30.28
C LEU A 28 3.67 13.64 31.70
N ASN A 29 4.37 14.76 31.92
CA ASN A 29 4.25 15.53 33.16
C ASN A 29 3.02 16.46 33.12
N GLY A 30 2.70 17.10 34.25
CA GLY A 30 1.51 17.95 34.39
C GLY A 30 1.42 19.10 33.38
N SER A 31 2.52 19.81 33.13
CA SER A 31 2.53 20.93 32.18
C SER A 31 2.40 20.48 30.73
N GLN A 32 2.97 19.33 30.37
CA GLN A 32 2.79 18.73 29.05
C GLN A 32 1.33 18.28 28.83
N VAL A 33 0.71 17.66 29.84
CA VAL A 33 -0.72 17.29 29.77
C VAL A 33 -1.59 18.52 29.57
N GLU A 34 -1.37 19.58 30.35
CA GLU A 34 -2.10 20.85 30.21
C GLU A 34 -1.94 21.47 28.82
N ALA A 35 -0.72 21.48 28.28
CA ALA A 35 -0.45 21.99 26.93
C ALA A 35 -1.19 21.19 25.84
N VAL A 36 -1.18 19.85 25.92
CA VAL A 36 -1.89 18.97 24.97
C VAL A 36 -3.40 19.19 25.07
N VAL A 37 -3.96 19.20 26.29
CA VAL A 37 -5.39 19.40 26.51
C VAL A 37 -5.83 20.77 25.99
N SER A 38 -5.09 21.84 26.31
CA SER A 38 -5.40 23.19 25.83
C SER A 38 -5.39 23.31 24.30
N ALA A 39 -4.48 22.59 23.63
CA ALA A 39 -4.41 22.54 22.18
C ALA A 39 -5.58 21.76 21.56
N LEU A 40 -5.97 20.63 22.16
CA LEU A 40 -7.12 19.81 21.70
C LEU A 40 -8.45 20.56 21.85
N VAL A 41 -8.63 21.25 22.97
CA VAL A 41 -9.76 22.15 23.19
C VAL A 41 -9.83 23.22 22.10
N ALA A 42 -8.70 23.87 21.82
CA ALA A 42 -8.63 24.90 20.78
C ALA A 42 -8.98 24.32 19.40
N ALA A 43 -8.47 23.13 19.07
CA ALA A 43 -8.78 22.44 17.83
C ALA A 43 -10.27 22.01 17.71
N SER A 44 -10.97 21.89 18.83
CA SER A 44 -12.39 21.50 18.86
C SER A 44 -13.34 22.70 18.78
N CYS A 45 -12.83 23.92 18.85
CA CYS A 45 -13.62 25.15 18.83
C CYS A 45 -14.06 25.51 17.41
N THR A 46 -15.36 25.67 17.17
CA THR A 46 -15.89 26.14 15.87
C THR A 46 -16.24 27.63 15.86
N HIS A 47 -16.12 28.31 17.00
CA HIS A 47 -16.59 29.68 17.19
C HIS A 47 -15.61 30.75 16.71
N SER A 48 -14.31 30.46 16.74
CA SER A 48 -13.25 31.39 16.38
C SER A 48 -11.98 30.66 15.95
N ASN A 49 -11.20 31.31 15.09
CA ASN A 49 -9.87 30.85 14.76
C ASN A 49 -8.93 31.16 15.93
N LEU A 50 -8.20 30.15 16.41
CA LEU A 50 -7.39 30.25 17.62
C LEU A 50 -5.92 29.99 17.31
N VAL A 51 -5.05 30.82 17.90
CA VAL A 51 -3.60 30.61 17.91
C VAL A 51 -3.19 30.26 19.34
N LYS A 52 -2.49 29.15 19.52
CA LYS A 52 -1.94 28.69 20.80
C LYS A 52 -0.42 28.69 20.74
N LEU A 53 0.21 29.17 21.80
CA LEU A 53 1.66 29.09 21.98
C LEU A 53 1.98 28.04 23.04
N ILE A 54 2.84 27.07 22.69
CA ILE A 54 3.42 26.13 23.66
C ILE A 54 4.90 26.46 23.77
N TRP A 55 5.26 27.07 24.89
CA TRP A 55 6.64 27.38 25.21
C TRP A 55 7.26 26.28 26.06
N GLY A 56 8.53 25.95 25.81
CA GLY A 56 9.25 24.96 26.60
C GLY A 56 10.76 25.05 26.45
N PRO A 57 11.54 25.20 27.54
CA PRO A 57 13.00 25.24 27.51
C PRO A 57 13.65 24.03 26.81
N PRO A 58 14.96 24.08 26.46
CA PRO A 58 15.65 22.95 25.87
C PRO A 58 15.61 21.73 26.81
N GLY A 59 15.36 20.54 26.25
CA GLY A 59 15.28 19.29 27.03
C GLY A 59 13.93 19.03 27.73
N THR A 60 12.95 19.93 27.65
CA THR A 60 11.62 19.74 28.30
C THR A 60 10.67 18.81 27.54
N GLY A 61 11.13 18.19 26.45
CA GLY A 61 10.35 17.21 25.71
C GLY A 61 9.27 17.81 24.81
N LYS A 62 9.46 19.02 24.26
CA LYS A 62 8.54 19.66 23.29
C LYS A 62 8.05 18.69 22.20
N THR A 63 8.98 18.00 21.54
CA THR A 63 8.67 16.99 20.53
C THR A 63 7.78 15.87 21.07
N THR A 64 7.99 15.44 22.33
CA THR A 64 7.14 14.44 22.98
C THR A 64 5.73 14.97 23.19
N THR A 65 5.59 16.22 23.64
CA THR A 65 4.28 16.90 23.75
C THR A 65 3.56 16.95 22.40
N ILE A 66 4.26 17.35 21.33
CA ILE A 66 3.72 17.39 19.96
C ILE A 66 3.28 16.01 19.52
N CYS A 67 4.08 14.96 19.72
CA CYS A 67 3.73 13.61 19.29
C CYS A 67 2.46 13.08 19.99
N ASN A 68 2.28 13.36 21.29
CA ASN A 68 1.07 12.97 22.02
C ASN A 68 -0.16 13.78 21.58
N LEU A 69 0.02 15.08 21.28
CA LEU A 69 -1.04 15.90 20.67
C LEU A 69 -1.49 15.31 19.32
N LEU A 70 -0.54 15.00 18.44
CA LEU A 70 -0.82 14.45 17.11
C LEU A 70 -1.43 13.04 17.17
N GLU A 71 -1.04 12.22 18.14
CA GLU A 71 -1.66 10.91 18.36
C GLU A 71 -3.16 11.05 18.69
N ARG A 72 -3.51 11.94 19.63
CA ARG A 72 -4.92 12.23 19.98
C ARG A 72 -5.71 12.84 18.81
N LEU A 73 -5.12 13.80 18.10
CA LEU A 73 -5.75 14.39 16.92
C LEU A 73 -6.03 13.35 15.83
N SER A 74 -5.15 12.35 15.70
CA SER A 74 -5.35 11.26 14.75
C SER A 74 -6.49 10.33 15.12
N GLU A 75 -6.65 10.01 16.40
CA GLU A 75 -7.81 9.23 16.91
C GLU A 75 -9.13 9.95 16.63
N MET A 76 -9.11 11.29 16.64
CA MET A 76 -10.25 12.13 16.28
C MET A 76 -10.39 12.35 14.76
N THR A 77 -9.50 11.77 13.94
CA THR A 77 -9.41 12.01 12.49
C THR A 77 -9.30 13.49 12.12
N TYR A 78 -8.71 14.30 13.00
CA TYR A 78 -8.61 15.75 12.85
C TYR A 78 -7.47 16.12 11.92
N GLY A 79 -7.82 16.70 10.76
CA GLY A 79 -6.85 17.07 9.73
C GLY A 79 -5.84 18.09 10.25
N THR A 80 -4.56 17.69 10.31
CA THR A 80 -3.48 18.47 10.90
C THR A 80 -2.26 18.54 9.97
N LEU A 81 -1.81 19.76 9.70
CA LEU A 81 -0.53 20.02 9.03
C LEU A 81 0.54 20.31 10.09
N THR A 82 1.57 19.48 10.17
CA THR A 82 2.72 19.69 11.04
C THR A 82 3.92 20.16 10.22
N CYS A 83 4.43 21.34 10.57
CA CYS A 83 5.57 21.97 9.94
C CYS A 83 6.74 22.14 10.91
N ALA A 84 7.95 22.22 10.36
CA ALA A 84 9.13 22.69 11.06
C ALA A 84 10.06 23.46 10.10
N PRO A 85 11.01 24.28 10.60
CA PRO A 85 11.97 25.00 9.76
C PRO A 85 12.87 24.06 8.95
N THR A 86 13.26 22.91 9.53
CA THR A 86 14.24 22.00 8.93
C THR A 86 13.68 20.62 8.64
N ASN A 87 14.25 19.96 7.62
CA ASN A 87 13.94 18.56 7.32
C ASN A 87 14.22 17.64 8.51
N VAL A 88 15.26 17.93 9.30
CA VAL A 88 15.68 17.11 10.44
C VAL A 88 14.61 17.15 11.55
N ALA A 89 14.09 18.34 11.86
CA ALA A 89 13.07 18.52 12.89
C ALA A 89 11.75 17.82 12.50
N VAL A 90 11.26 18.05 11.27
CA VAL A 90 10.01 17.42 10.83
C VAL A 90 10.12 15.89 10.75
N MET A 91 11.24 15.36 10.27
CA MET A 91 11.48 13.91 10.25
C MET A 91 11.58 13.32 11.66
N GLU A 92 12.09 14.07 12.64
CA GLU A 92 12.15 13.61 14.03
C GLU A 92 10.75 13.42 14.62
N ILE A 93 9.87 14.40 14.44
CA ILE A 93 8.46 14.31 14.87
C ILE A 93 7.77 13.14 14.17
N ALA A 94 7.90 13.06 12.85
CA ALA A 94 7.24 12.04 12.04
C ALA A 94 7.68 10.61 12.44
N SER A 95 9.00 10.37 12.62
CA SER A 95 9.53 9.08 13.06
C SER A 95 9.01 8.70 14.46
N ARG A 96 8.99 9.66 15.40
CA ARG A 96 8.48 9.41 16.76
C ARG A 96 6.99 9.11 16.78
N LEU A 97 6.18 9.84 16.01
CA LEU A 97 4.74 9.60 15.94
C LEU A 97 4.44 8.22 15.36
N VAL A 98 5.10 7.81 14.26
CA VAL A 98 4.90 6.47 13.68
C VAL A 98 5.23 5.37 14.70
N LYS A 99 6.30 5.54 15.49
CA LYS A 99 6.65 4.60 16.57
C LYS A 99 5.58 4.53 17.66
N LEU A 100 4.96 5.66 18.03
CA LEU A 100 3.87 5.68 18.99
C LEU A 100 2.62 4.97 18.45
N VAL A 101 2.21 5.32 17.23
CA VAL A 101 1.04 4.71 16.58
C VAL A 101 1.21 3.19 16.46
N ARG A 102 2.40 2.69 16.09
CA ARG A 102 2.67 1.24 16.05
C ARG A 102 2.59 0.59 17.42
N LYS A 103 3.17 1.19 18.45
CA LYS A 103 3.08 0.69 19.84
C LYS A 103 1.64 0.68 20.35
N SER A 104 0.85 1.70 20.01
CA SER A 104 -0.57 1.77 20.37
C SER A 104 -1.35 0.62 19.73
N ARG A 105 -1.08 0.33 18.44
CA ARG A 105 -1.66 -0.82 17.71
C ARG A 105 -1.36 -2.16 18.35
N GLU A 106 -0.11 -2.37 18.78
CA GLU A 106 0.31 -3.62 19.43
C GLU A 106 -0.42 -3.85 20.76
N LYS A 107 -0.67 -2.78 21.53
CA LYS A 107 -1.35 -2.85 22.83
C LYS A 107 -2.84 -3.08 22.72
N LEU A 108 -3.50 -2.48 21.71
CA LEU A 108 -4.96 -2.46 21.61
C LEU A 108 -5.56 -3.69 20.93
N GLY A 109 -4.74 -4.62 20.43
CA GLY A 109 -5.12 -5.94 19.91
C GLY A 109 -6.40 -5.95 19.07
N ASN A 110 -6.30 -5.82 17.74
CA ASN A 110 -7.44 -5.78 16.80
C ASN A 110 -8.57 -4.75 17.09
N GLY A 111 -8.47 -3.94 18.16
CA GLY A 111 -9.41 -2.86 18.48
C GLY A 111 -9.36 -1.70 17.48
N PHE A 112 -10.53 -1.25 17.04
CA PHE A 112 -10.74 -0.48 15.81
C PHE A 112 -10.58 1.06 15.90
N SER A 113 -9.81 1.63 16.85
CA SER A 113 -9.72 3.11 16.99
C SER A 113 -8.34 3.73 16.74
N CYS A 114 -7.32 3.00 16.29
CA CYS A 114 -6.00 3.58 16.06
C CYS A 114 -5.90 4.32 14.71
N CYS A 115 -5.15 5.43 14.68
CA CYS A 115 -4.57 6.04 13.48
C CYS A 115 -4.04 5.00 12.49
N ARG A 116 -4.49 5.02 11.22
CA ARG A 116 -3.92 4.17 10.17
C ARG A 116 -2.62 4.80 9.69
N LEU A 117 -1.63 3.96 9.35
CA LEU A 117 -0.35 4.46 8.83
C LEU A 117 -0.55 5.25 7.52
N GLY A 118 -1.56 4.90 6.72
CA GLY A 118 -1.93 5.60 5.50
C GLY A 118 -2.43 7.03 5.72
N ASP A 119 -2.84 7.37 6.93
CA ASP A 119 -3.29 8.71 7.32
C ASP A 119 -2.14 9.62 7.76
N ILE A 120 -0.90 9.09 7.79
CA ILE A 120 0.32 9.84 8.06
C ILE A 120 1.10 9.99 6.76
N LEU A 121 1.46 11.22 6.39
CA LEU A 121 2.25 11.49 5.20
C LEU A 121 3.37 12.49 5.48
N LEU A 122 4.61 12.10 5.15
CA LEU A 122 5.76 13.00 5.09
C LEU A 122 6.07 13.38 3.64
N PHE A 123 6.18 14.67 3.35
CA PHE A 123 6.63 15.15 2.04
C PHE A 123 7.60 16.33 2.15
N GLY A 124 8.41 16.52 1.11
CA GLY A 124 9.41 17.59 1.07
C GLY A 124 10.43 17.37 -0.04
N ASN A 125 11.59 18.01 0.09
CA ASN A 125 12.66 17.84 -0.89
C ASN A 125 13.27 16.44 -0.80
N LYS A 126 12.96 15.61 -1.81
CA LYS A 126 13.43 14.22 -1.95
C LYS A 126 14.94 14.08 -1.82
N GLU A 127 15.72 14.90 -2.51
CA GLU A 127 17.18 14.79 -2.51
C GLU A 127 17.78 15.09 -1.13
N LYS A 128 17.21 16.03 -0.40
CA LYS A 128 17.67 16.39 0.95
C LYS A 128 17.20 15.40 2.03
N MET A 129 16.13 14.65 1.79
CA MET A 129 15.55 13.70 2.76
C MET A 129 15.96 12.24 2.49
N LYS A 130 16.41 11.90 1.27
CA LYS A 130 16.59 10.51 0.80
C LYS A 130 17.44 9.64 1.73
N GLU A 131 18.55 10.15 2.27
CA GLU A 131 19.47 9.33 3.06
C GLU A 131 18.84 8.90 4.39
N ARG A 132 18.24 9.85 5.11
CA ARG A 132 17.56 9.54 6.38
C ARG A 132 16.30 8.69 6.16
N VAL A 133 15.55 8.96 5.09
CA VAL A 133 14.36 8.17 4.72
C VAL A 133 14.74 6.74 4.33
N LYS A 134 15.88 6.52 3.65
CA LYS A 134 16.34 5.16 3.34
C LYS A 134 16.73 4.38 4.60
N ALA A 135 17.40 5.05 5.53
CA ALA A 135 17.91 4.44 6.77
C ALA A 135 16.80 4.15 7.80
N ASP A 136 15.76 4.99 7.88
CA ASP A 136 14.65 4.82 8.82
C ASP A 136 13.42 4.24 8.12
N ARG A 137 13.08 2.97 8.45
CA ARG A 137 11.89 2.29 7.92
C ARG A 137 10.62 3.09 8.19
N ASP A 138 10.51 3.72 9.35
CA ASP A 138 9.29 4.39 9.79
C ASP A 138 9.01 5.61 8.91
N LEU A 139 10.07 6.35 8.56
CA LEU A 139 10.00 7.45 7.61
C LEU A 139 9.75 6.97 6.20
N ARG A 140 10.41 5.87 5.78
CA ARG A 140 10.23 5.29 4.46
C ARG A 140 8.78 4.95 4.16
N ASP A 141 8.08 4.38 5.14
CA ASP A 141 6.70 3.92 4.98
C ASP A 141 5.70 5.09 4.81
N ILE A 142 5.98 6.26 5.37
CA ILE A 142 5.10 7.44 5.26
C ILE A 142 5.56 8.47 4.23
N PHE A 143 6.73 8.28 3.60
CA PHE A 143 7.28 9.26 2.67
C PHE A 143 6.55 9.25 1.33
N LEU A 144 6.15 10.42 0.84
CA LEU A 144 5.32 10.60 -0.35
C LEU A 144 5.84 9.84 -1.58
N ASP A 145 7.12 10.03 -1.95
CA ASP A 145 7.67 9.35 -3.13
C ASP A 145 7.67 7.82 -2.97
N THR A 146 7.86 7.30 -1.76
CA THR A 146 7.81 5.86 -1.50
C THR A 146 6.38 5.35 -1.66
N ARG A 147 5.41 6.05 -1.06
CA ARG A 147 3.99 5.68 -1.15
C ARG A 147 3.48 5.72 -2.58
N VAL A 148 3.82 6.76 -3.33
CA VAL A 148 3.46 6.88 -4.76
C VAL A 148 4.02 5.69 -5.56
N LYS A 149 5.25 5.24 -5.30
CA LYS A 149 5.82 4.07 -5.98
C LYS A 149 5.08 2.78 -5.61
N LYS A 150 4.81 2.55 -4.33
CA LYS A 150 4.05 1.37 -3.87
C LYS A 150 2.66 1.34 -4.48
N LEU A 151 1.95 2.48 -4.45
CA LEU A 151 0.64 2.60 -5.05
C LEU A 151 0.69 2.43 -6.57
N ALA A 152 1.69 2.97 -7.27
CA ALA A 152 1.87 2.73 -8.70
C ALA A 152 2.03 1.24 -9.03
N ALA A 153 2.79 0.49 -8.22
CA ALA A 153 2.89 -0.96 -8.36
C ALA A 153 1.55 -1.66 -8.03
N PHE A 154 0.85 -1.22 -6.99
CA PHE A 154 -0.47 -1.75 -6.61
C PHE A 154 -1.53 -1.56 -7.70
N PHE A 155 -1.53 -0.39 -8.36
CA PHE A 155 -2.45 -0.06 -9.45
C PHE A 155 -1.90 -0.46 -10.84
N SER A 156 -0.78 -1.18 -10.91
CA SER A 156 -0.21 -1.63 -12.18
C SER A 156 -1.20 -2.54 -12.93
N PRO A 157 -1.52 -2.26 -14.21
CA PRO A 157 -2.39 -3.12 -15.01
C PRO A 157 -1.86 -4.55 -15.19
N THR A 158 -0.53 -4.73 -15.14
CA THR A 158 0.14 -6.01 -15.43
C THR A 158 0.52 -6.80 -14.18
N THR A 159 0.75 -6.14 -13.05
CA THR A 159 1.28 -6.75 -11.84
C THR A 159 0.54 -6.34 -10.55
N GLY A 160 -0.45 -5.46 -10.67
CA GLY A 160 -1.19 -4.91 -9.55
C GLY A 160 -2.39 -5.74 -9.13
N TRP A 161 -3.15 -5.21 -8.16
CA TRP A 161 -4.28 -5.90 -7.53
C TRP A 161 -5.29 -6.41 -8.55
N LYS A 162 -5.75 -5.54 -9.47
CA LYS A 162 -6.78 -5.87 -10.46
C LYS A 162 -6.39 -7.07 -11.33
N ARG A 163 -5.10 -7.23 -11.66
CA ARG A 163 -4.61 -8.35 -12.46
C ARG A 163 -4.68 -9.65 -11.67
N TRP A 164 -4.13 -9.67 -10.45
CA TRP A 164 -4.04 -10.88 -9.64
C TRP A 164 -5.40 -11.31 -9.08
N SER A 165 -6.28 -10.36 -8.75
CA SER A 165 -7.67 -10.64 -8.41
C SER A 165 -8.39 -11.30 -9.59
N THR A 166 -8.29 -10.73 -10.79
CA THR A 166 -8.87 -11.34 -12.01
C THR A 166 -8.32 -12.75 -12.26
N ILE A 167 -7.00 -12.95 -12.18
CA ILE A 167 -6.39 -14.29 -12.33
C ILE A 167 -6.95 -15.27 -11.29
N MET A 168 -7.10 -14.86 -10.04
CA MET A 168 -7.64 -15.71 -8.99
C MET A 168 -9.13 -16.02 -9.20
N ILE A 169 -9.93 -15.02 -9.57
CA ILE A 169 -11.34 -15.18 -9.91
C ILE A 169 -11.48 -16.17 -11.06
N ASP A 170 -10.72 -15.99 -12.14
CA ASP A 170 -10.74 -16.88 -13.31
C ASP A 170 -10.30 -18.31 -12.96
N LEU A 171 -9.30 -18.46 -12.07
CA LEU A 171 -8.83 -19.75 -11.58
C LEU A 171 -9.88 -20.48 -10.74
N LEU A 172 -10.63 -19.75 -9.90
CA LEU A 172 -11.65 -20.32 -9.04
C LEU A 172 -12.98 -20.55 -9.75
N LYS A 173 -13.33 -19.70 -10.73
CA LYS A 173 -14.53 -19.84 -11.56
C LYS A 173 -14.42 -21.05 -12.45
N ASP A 174 -13.36 -21.15 -13.26
CA ASP A 174 -13.22 -22.23 -14.24
C ASP A 174 -11.86 -22.97 -14.10
N PRO A 175 -11.60 -23.68 -12.98
CA PRO A 175 -10.31 -24.33 -12.73
C PRO A 175 -9.88 -25.28 -13.86
N THR A 176 -10.84 -26.06 -14.38
CA THR A 176 -10.61 -27.06 -15.45
C THR A 176 -10.16 -26.38 -16.74
N VAL A 177 -10.77 -25.26 -17.13
CA VAL A 177 -10.39 -24.50 -18.33
C VAL A 177 -8.98 -23.93 -18.18
N GLN A 178 -8.64 -23.41 -17.00
CA GLN A 178 -7.30 -22.88 -16.74
C GLN A 178 -6.23 -23.98 -16.76
N TYR A 179 -6.54 -25.18 -16.26
CA TYR A 179 -5.65 -26.33 -16.32
C TYR A 179 -5.35 -26.76 -17.76
N HIS A 180 -6.37 -26.84 -18.61
CA HIS A 180 -6.18 -27.17 -20.03
C HIS A 180 -5.32 -26.13 -20.76
N LYS A 181 -5.57 -24.83 -20.52
CA LYS A 181 -4.71 -23.75 -21.05
C LYS A 181 -3.26 -23.89 -20.59
N PHE A 182 -3.04 -24.24 -19.33
CA PHE A 182 -1.70 -24.48 -18.79
C PHE A 182 -1.00 -25.66 -19.47
N LEU A 183 -1.70 -26.78 -19.68
CA LEU A 183 -1.15 -27.94 -20.38
C LEU A 183 -0.80 -27.61 -21.85
N GLU A 184 -1.66 -26.85 -22.54
CA GLU A 184 -1.39 -26.37 -23.90
C GLU A 184 -0.17 -25.46 -23.95
N GLU A 185 -0.04 -24.53 -23.00
CA GLU A 185 1.12 -23.63 -22.92
C GLU A 185 2.42 -24.40 -22.61
N LYS A 186 2.37 -25.40 -21.73
CA LYS A 186 3.50 -26.29 -21.43
C LYS A 186 3.93 -27.08 -22.68
N LYS A 187 2.96 -27.60 -23.45
CA LYS A 187 3.21 -28.28 -24.74
C LYS A 187 3.85 -27.32 -25.75
N ARG A 188 3.34 -26.09 -25.87
CA ARG A 188 3.89 -25.07 -26.76
C ARG A 188 5.33 -24.70 -26.41
N LYS A 189 5.64 -24.48 -25.13
CA LYS A 189 7.00 -24.18 -24.66
C LYS A 189 7.96 -25.33 -24.91
N ALA A 190 7.51 -26.57 -24.72
CA ALA A 190 8.30 -27.76 -25.02
C ALA A 190 8.57 -27.94 -26.52
N LEU A 191 7.68 -27.48 -27.40
CA LEU A 191 7.89 -27.47 -28.86
C LEU A 191 8.92 -26.40 -29.26
N CYS A 192 8.79 -25.16 -28.76
CA CYS A 192 9.77 -24.10 -29.05
C CYS A 192 11.18 -24.45 -28.54
N ALA A 193 11.30 -25.05 -27.35
CA ALA A 193 12.59 -25.48 -26.81
C ALA A 193 13.25 -26.61 -27.63
N LYS A 194 12.47 -27.39 -28.38
CA LYS A 194 12.99 -28.39 -29.32
C LYS A 194 13.44 -27.76 -30.63
N GLU A 195 12.76 -26.73 -31.11
CA GLU A 195 13.14 -25.98 -32.31
C GLU A 195 14.44 -25.19 -32.12
N ASP A 196 14.63 -24.55 -30.96
CA ASP A 196 15.88 -23.85 -30.62
C ASP A 196 17.10 -24.80 -30.53
N ASN A 197 16.89 -26.06 -30.14
CA ASN A 197 17.93 -27.08 -30.12
C ASN A 197 18.28 -27.60 -31.53
N VAL A 198 17.30 -27.66 -32.45
CA VAL A 198 17.54 -28.05 -33.84
C VAL A 198 18.29 -26.95 -34.60
N GLU A 199 18.01 -25.66 -34.34
CA GLU A 199 18.77 -24.56 -34.96
C GLU A 199 20.24 -24.46 -34.47
N GLN A 200 20.54 -24.95 -33.26
CA GLN A 200 21.92 -25.08 -32.78
C GLN A 200 22.65 -26.28 -33.37
N GLU A 201 21.95 -27.39 -33.63
CA GLU A 201 22.53 -28.58 -34.29
C GLU A 201 22.78 -28.34 -35.80
N ASP A 202 21.92 -27.59 -36.50
CA ASP A 202 22.12 -27.28 -37.93
C ASP A 202 23.25 -26.26 -38.17
N ARG A 203 23.62 -25.44 -37.17
CA ARG A 203 24.84 -24.61 -37.22
C ARG A 203 26.12 -25.40 -36.91
N GLY A 204 26.01 -26.57 -36.27
CA GLY A 204 27.14 -27.45 -35.98
C GLY A 204 27.55 -28.35 -37.15
N ASN A 205 26.69 -28.53 -38.15
CA ASN A 205 26.91 -29.47 -39.27
C ASN A 205 27.30 -28.83 -40.60
N ALA A 206 27.58 -27.51 -40.63
CA ALA A 206 28.08 -26.82 -41.82
C ALA A 206 29.61 -26.59 -41.84
N GLU A 207 30.38 -27.28 -40.98
CA GLU A 207 31.85 -27.25 -41.01
C GLU A 207 32.41 -28.67 -41.26
N GLY A 208 32.32 -29.13 -42.51
CA GLY A 208 32.92 -30.41 -42.85
C GLY A 208 32.77 -30.85 -44.29
N GLU A 209 33.31 -30.09 -45.25
CA GLU A 209 33.94 -30.66 -46.47
C GLU A 209 34.60 -29.57 -47.35
N GLY A 210 35.86 -29.79 -47.73
CA GLY A 210 36.47 -29.21 -48.94
C GLY A 210 37.57 -28.13 -48.77
N LYS A 211 38.84 -28.55 -48.72
CA LYS A 211 39.97 -27.71 -49.16
C LYS A 211 40.10 -27.78 -50.68
N GLY A 212 40.06 -26.64 -51.38
CA GLY A 212 40.41 -26.54 -52.80
C GLY A 212 40.54 -25.08 -53.25
N ALA A 213 41.71 -24.71 -53.74
CA ALA A 213 42.07 -23.35 -54.16
C ALA A 213 41.40 -22.93 -55.49
N GLY A 214 41.08 -21.64 -55.64
CA GLY A 214 40.71 -21.04 -56.92
C GLY A 214 40.15 -19.62 -56.80
N LYS A 215 40.77 -18.67 -57.50
CA LYS A 215 40.38 -17.25 -57.60
C LYS A 215 39.04 -17.07 -58.35
N GLY A 216 38.28 -16.03 -58.00
CA GLY A 216 37.50 -15.24 -58.96
C GLY A 216 35.99 -15.15 -58.74
N GLU A 217 35.54 -13.91 -58.58
CA GLU A 217 34.20 -13.37 -58.88
C GLU A 217 33.04 -13.52 -57.86
N GLN A 218 32.85 -12.40 -57.15
CA GLN A 218 31.59 -11.77 -56.75
C GLN A 218 30.30 -12.33 -57.39
N THR A 219 29.21 -12.43 -56.61
CA THR A 219 28.04 -11.55 -56.77
C THR A 219 26.98 -11.73 -55.66
N VAL A 220 26.69 -10.61 -54.97
CA VAL A 220 25.39 -10.15 -54.45
C VAL A 220 24.64 -11.02 -53.41
N LEU A 221 24.79 -10.68 -52.11
CA LEU A 221 23.74 -9.99 -51.34
C LEU A 221 24.29 -9.45 -50.00
N SER A 222 25.27 -8.56 -50.11
CA SER A 222 25.52 -7.57 -49.06
C SER A 222 24.36 -6.57 -49.06
N SER A 223 23.49 -6.60 -48.04
CA SER A 223 22.93 -5.39 -47.40
C SER A 223 21.74 -5.73 -46.49
N ARG A 224 21.97 -5.73 -45.16
CA ARG A 224 21.10 -5.10 -44.13
C ARG A 224 21.49 -5.40 -42.68
N ILE A 225 22.72 -5.83 -42.43
CA ILE A 225 23.32 -5.73 -41.10
C ILE A 225 24.15 -4.44 -41.07
N LYS A 226 23.92 -3.60 -40.07
CA LYS A 226 24.45 -2.22 -39.85
C LYS A 226 23.59 -1.08 -40.40
N ARG A 227 22.46 -0.83 -39.75
CA ARG A 227 21.97 0.52 -39.39
C ARG A 227 20.84 0.39 -38.35
N LYS A 228 20.86 1.26 -37.35
CA LYS A 228 20.00 1.36 -36.16
C LYS A 228 20.44 0.58 -34.90
N GLU A 229 21.72 0.73 -34.54
CA GLU A 229 21.99 1.37 -33.24
C GLU A 229 21.95 2.89 -33.50
N GLU A 230 21.44 3.68 -32.56
CA GLU A 230 21.04 5.10 -32.69
C GLU A 230 19.61 5.37 -33.20
N GLU A 231 18.61 4.91 -32.44
CA GLU A 231 17.31 5.57 -32.19
C GLU A 231 16.45 4.60 -31.35
N LYS A 232 16.60 4.64 -30.03
CA LYS A 232 15.60 4.17 -29.04
C LYS A 232 16.03 4.63 -27.63
N ALA A 233 16.12 5.95 -27.48
CA ALA A 233 15.94 6.58 -26.18
C ALA A 233 14.45 6.92 -26.08
N GLY A 234 13.73 6.25 -25.19
CA GLY A 234 12.31 6.51 -24.91
C GLY A 234 11.37 5.38 -25.30
N GLU A 235 11.37 4.31 -24.50
CA GLU A 235 10.19 3.51 -24.14
C GLU A 235 10.71 2.43 -23.19
N GLN A 236 10.44 2.60 -21.90
CA GLN A 236 10.84 1.66 -20.87
C GLN A 236 10.04 0.37 -21.04
N GLY A 237 10.78 -0.73 -21.15
CA GLY A 237 10.28 -2.07 -21.40
C GLY A 237 9.25 -2.52 -20.37
N THR A 238 8.25 -3.22 -20.89
CA THR A 238 7.35 -4.09 -20.18
C THR A 238 8.14 -5.24 -19.57
N ASP A 239 8.36 -5.21 -18.26
CA ASP A 239 8.79 -6.38 -17.51
C ASP A 239 7.63 -7.40 -17.46
N GLU A 240 7.57 -8.28 -18.45
CA GLU A 240 6.95 -9.59 -18.29
C GLU A 240 7.84 -10.39 -17.33
N VAL A 241 7.55 -10.30 -16.02
CA VAL A 241 8.09 -11.22 -15.03
C VAL A 241 7.37 -12.57 -15.20
N ILE A 242 7.72 -13.31 -16.25
CA ILE A 242 7.63 -14.76 -16.25
C ILE A 242 8.94 -15.23 -15.64
N ASP A 243 8.97 -15.31 -14.31
CA ASP A 243 10.14 -15.80 -13.60
C ASP A 243 10.29 -17.31 -13.86
N LYS A 244 11.54 -17.70 -14.09
CA LYS A 244 11.94 -19.05 -14.48
C LYS A 244 11.62 -20.00 -13.33
N CYS A 245 10.76 -20.98 -13.57
CA CYS A 245 10.72 -22.16 -12.72
C CYS A 245 12.12 -22.76 -12.71
N GLU A 246 12.66 -23.00 -11.52
CA GLU A 246 13.93 -23.69 -11.31
C GLU A 246 13.89 -25.02 -12.08
N GLU A 247 14.70 -25.13 -13.14
CA GLU A 247 14.95 -26.37 -13.85
C GLU A 247 15.84 -27.26 -12.99
N GLY A 248 15.19 -27.99 -12.09
CA GLY A 248 15.72 -29.22 -11.50
C GLY A 248 15.52 -30.37 -12.49
N SER A 249 16.61 -31.10 -12.73
CA SER A 249 16.75 -32.21 -13.66
C SER A 249 15.70 -33.33 -13.55
N ASP A 250 15.38 -33.87 -14.73
CA ASP A 250 14.99 -35.27 -15.02
C ASP A 250 13.54 -35.71 -14.75
N GLY A 251 12.85 -36.14 -15.83
CA GLY A 251 11.51 -36.74 -15.81
C GLY A 251 10.38 -35.83 -16.32
N HIS A 252 9.81 -36.16 -17.48
CA HIS A 252 8.53 -35.60 -17.92
C HIS A 252 7.39 -36.12 -17.02
N GLU A 253 7.26 -35.65 -15.77
CA GLU A 253 6.05 -35.87 -14.99
C GLU A 253 4.95 -34.90 -15.46
N GLU A 254 3.83 -35.49 -15.86
CA GLU A 254 2.60 -34.78 -16.19
C GLU A 254 2.04 -34.20 -14.88
N VAL A 255 1.97 -32.87 -14.80
CA VAL A 255 1.52 -32.16 -13.58
C VAL A 255 0.04 -32.45 -13.40
N SER A 256 -0.36 -33.05 -12.26
CA SER A 256 -1.76 -33.37 -12.00
C SER A 256 -2.62 -32.12 -11.82
N PHE A 257 -3.93 -32.26 -12.01
CA PHE A 257 -4.88 -31.15 -11.85
C PHE A 257 -4.81 -30.54 -10.45
N ARG A 258 -4.79 -31.38 -9.41
CA ARG A 258 -4.64 -30.94 -8.01
C ARG A 258 -3.33 -30.22 -7.76
N GLN A 259 -2.23 -30.71 -8.32
CA GLN A 259 -0.93 -30.06 -8.18
C GLN A 259 -0.96 -28.68 -8.84
N PHE A 260 -1.44 -28.60 -10.08
CA PHE A 260 -1.62 -27.34 -10.79
C PHE A 260 -2.47 -26.34 -10.00
N LEU A 261 -3.64 -26.77 -9.49
CA LEU A 261 -4.56 -25.91 -8.78
C LEU A 261 -3.96 -25.42 -7.46
N THR A 262 -3.28 -26.31 -6.73
CA THR A 262 -2.61 -25.95 -5.46
C THR A 262 -1.48 -24.94 -5.70
N GLU A 263 -0.59 -25.20 -6.66
CA GLU A 263 0.54 -24.32 -6.97
C GLU A 263 0.08 -22.97 -7.54
N SER A 264 -0.95 -22.98 -8.40
CA SER A 264 -1.50 -21.75 -8.99
C SER A 264 -2.21 -20.89 -7.95
N CYS A 265 -2.98 -21.50 -7.05
CA CYS A 265 -3.58 -20.81 -5.92
C CYS A 265 -2.50 -20.23 -5.00
N ASP A 266 -1.48 -21.01 -4.62
CA ASP A 266 -0.40 -20.56 -3.74
C ASP A 266 0.36 -19.37 -4.32
N ARG A 267 0.75 -19.46 -5.59
CA ARG A 267 1.43 -18.35 -6.28
C ARG A 267 0.59 -17.08 -6.30
N THR A 268 -0.68 -17.21 -6.62
CA THR A 268 -1.59 -16.06 -6.76
C THR A 268 -1.92 -15.46 -5.38
N MET A 269 -2.08 -16.31 -4.36
CA MET A 269 -2.30 -15.88 -2.98
C MET A 269 -1.13 -15.09 -2.43
N ILE A 270 0.11 -15.55 -2.60
CA ILE A 270 1.30 -14.83 -2.13
C ILE A 270 1.31 -13.40 -2.70
N ARG A 271 0.98 -13.24 -3.98
CA ARG A 271 0.90 -11.91 -4.62
C ARG A 271 -0.24 -11.06 -4.05
N LEU A 272 -1.42 -11.65 -3.85
CA LEU A 272 -2.55 -10.94 -3.23
C LEU A 272 -2.25 -10.55 -1.77
N GLU A 273 -1.52 -11.37 -1.01
CA GLU A 273 -1.07 -11.06 0.36
C GLU A 273 -0.07 -9.90 0.39
N GLU A 274 0.92 -9.90 -0.51
CA GLU A 274 1.88 -8.79 -0.68
C GLU A 274 1.16 -7.48 -1.01
N LEU A 275 0.16 -7.53 -1.88
CA LEU A 275 -0.64 -6.36 -2.28
C LEU A 275 -1.63 -5.92 -1.20
N ALA A 276 -2.21 -6.87 -0.46
CA ALA A 276 -3.06 -6.61 0.70
C ALA A 276 -2.29 -5.82 1.78
N ALA A 277 -1.00 -6.10 1.98
CA ALA A 277 -0.17 -5.30 2.88
C ALA A 277 -0.17 -3.81 2.49
N THR A 278 -0.01 -3.50 1.19
CA THR A 278 -0.06 -2.13 0.66
C THR A 278 -1.44 -1.50 0.85
N PHE A 279 -2.51 -2.29 0.66
CA PHE A 279 -3.88 -1.86 0.95
C PHE A 279 -4.04 -1.41 2.41
N TYR A 280 -3.48 -2.16 3.36
CA TYR A 280 -3.58 -1.86 4.78
C TYR A 280 -2.74 -0.66 5.24
N THR A 281 -1.57 -0.46 4.64
CA THR A 281 -0.59 0.52 5.13
C THR A 281 -0.57 1.82 4.36
N ASP A 282 -0.88 1.81 3.07
CA ASP A 282 -0.58 2.93 2.17
C ASP A 282 -1.82 3.57 1.51
N LEU A 283 -3.02 2.98 1.60
CA LEU A 283 -4.25 3.61 1.12
C LEU A 283 -4.89 4.52 2.18
N THR A 284 -5.41 5.68 1.75
CA THR A 284 -6.10 6.66 2.61
C THR A 284 -7.58 6.31 2.77
N VAL A 285 -8.21 6.80 3.85
CA VAL A 285 -9.62 6.56 4.21
C VAL A 285 -10.66 6.72 3.08
N PRO A 286 -10.54 7.66 2.11
CA PRO A 286 -11.58 7.83 1.08
C PRO A 286 -11.79 6.62 0.16
N PHE A 287 -10.79 5.74 0.04
CA PHE A 287 -10.81 4.61 -0.90
C PHE A 287 -11.09 3.25 -0.26
N ILE A 288 -11.12 3.17 1.07
CA ILE A 288 -11.31 1.91 1.79
C ILE A 288 -12.64 1.97 2.54
N PRO A 289 -13.59 1.04 2.32
CA PRO A 289 -14.76 0.91 3.16
C PRO A 289 -14.37 0.77 4.63
N LYS A 290 -15.23 1.20 5.55
CA LYS A 290 -14.98 1.06 6.99
C LYS A 290 -14.58 -0.37 7.38
N ASP A 291 -15.12 -1.36 6.67
CA ASP A 291 -14.90 -2.79 6.90
C ASP A 291 -13.88 -3.45 5.95
N GLY A 292 -13.25 -2.70 5.03
CA GLY A 292 -12.35 -3.27 4.02
C GLY A 292 -11.19 -4.08 4.60
N LEU A 293 -10.71 -3.71 5.80
CA LEU A 293 -9.71 -4.48 6.54
C LEU A 293 -10.22 -5.87 6.94
N GLN A 294 -11.45 -5.92 7.47
CA GLN A 294 -12.07 -7.16 7.92
C GLN A 294 -12.34 -8.09 6.75
N ILE A 295 -12.76 -7.52 5.62
CA ILE A 295 -13.07 -8.26 4.39
C ILE A 295 -11.82 -8.91 3.80
N ILE A 296 -10.68 -8.21 3.74
CA ILE A 296 -9.43 -8.83 3.26
C ILE A 296 -8.91 -9.88 4.25
N LYS A 297 -9.03 -9.66 5.56
CA LYS A 297 -8.69 -10.70 6.55
C LYS A 297 -9.57 -11.94 6.38
N GLU A 298 -10.86 -11.75 6.14
CA GLU A 298 -11.79 -12.83 5.86
C GLU A 298 -11.41 -13.58 4.59
N LEU A 299 -11.09 -12.87 3.51
CA LEU A 299 -10.59 -13.44 2.27
C LEU A 299 -9.37 -14.34 2.50
N LEU A 300 -8.35 -13.86 3.22
CA LEU A 300 -7.14 -14.64 3.51
C LEU A 300 -7.44 -15.90 4.32
N ASN A 301 -8.34 -15.80 5.30
CA ASN A 301 -8.79 -16.96 6.08
C ASN A 301 -9.53 -17.97 5.20
N LYS A 302 -10.45 -17.51 4.33
CA LYS A 302 -11.20 -18.37 3.42
C LYS A 302 -10.28 -19.08 2.42
N PHE A 303 -9.26 -18.40 1.93
CA PHE A 303 -8.25 -19.05 1.09
C PHE A 303 -7.44 -20.11 1.84
N ALA A 304 -7.03 -19.85 3.09
CA ALA A 304 -6.35 -20.85 3.91
C ALA A 304 -7.23 -22.09 4.13
N SER A 305 -8.53 -21.88 4.38
CA SER A 305 -9.52 -22.96 4.46
C SER A 305 -9.67 -23.72 3.14
N PHE A 306 -9.79 -23.02 2.01
CA PHE A 306 -9.89 -23.61 0.68
C PHE A 306 -8.69 -24.52 0.39
N LYS A 307 -7.49 -24.03 0.66
CA LYS A 307 -6.23 -24.77 0.51
C LYS A 307 -6.18 -26.03 1.38
N HIS A 308 -6.62 -25.94 2.63
CA HIS A 308 -6.67 -27.09 3.53
C HIS A 308 -7.66 -28.14 3.01
N LEU A 309 -8.86 -27.73 2.62
CA LEU A 309 -9.90 -28.62 2.08
C LEU A 309 -9.44 -29.27 0.77
N LEU A 310 -8.75 -28.53 -0.10
CA LEU A 310 -8.19 -29.06 -1.34
C LEU A 310 -7.10 -30.11 -1.07
N ARG A 311 -6.40 -30.07 0.06
CA ARG A 311 -5.41 -31.10 0.43
C ARG A 311 -6.06 -32.35 1.03
N VAL A 312 -7.12 -32.17 1.81
CA VAL A 312 -7.79 -33.26 2.56
C VAL A 312 -8.87 -33.95 1.73
N ALA A 313 -9.36 -33.33 0.64
CA ALA A 313 -10.34 -33.92 -0.26
C ALA A 313 -9.85 -35.27 -0.82
N ASN A 314 -10.58 -36.34 -0.48
CA ASN A 314 -10.22 -37.73 -0.78
C ASN A 314 -10.59 -38.16 -2.21
N SER A 315 -11.09 -37.22 -3.01
CA SER A 315 -11.42 -37.42 -4.42
C SER A 315 -10.17 -37.72 -5.25
N ASN A 316 -10.25 -38.69 -6.18
CA ASN A 316 -9.18 -38.87 -7.17
C ASN A 316 -9.18 -37.72 -8.20
N GLU A 317 -8.13 -37.59 -9.01
CA GLU A 317 -7.97 -36.43 -9.94
C GLU A 317 -9.15 -36.27 -10.90
N VAL A 318 -9.66 -37.37 -11.47
CA VAL A 318 -10.81 -37.36 -12.39
C VAL A 318 -12.09 -36.92 -11.69
N ALA A 319 -12.33 -37.42 -10.47
CA ALA A 319 -13.49 -37.03 -9.67
C ALA A 319 -13.40 -35.56 -9.23
N LEU A 320 -12.19 -35.06 -8.94
CA LEU A 320 -11.95 -33.67 -8.58
C LEU A 320 -12.20 -32.75 -9.79
N GLU A 321 -11.69 -33.10 -10.96
CA GLU A 321 -11.94 -32.38 -12.21
C GLU A 321 -13.44 -32.34 -12.56
N LEU A 322 -14.13 -33.48 -12.44
CA LEU A 322 -15.58 -33.57 -12.61
C LEU A 322 -16.34 -32.76 -11.55
N LEU A 323 -15.89 -32.75 -10.29
CA LEU A 323 -16.50 -31.95 -9.22
C LEU A 323 -16.50 -30.46 -9.57
N PHE A 324 -15.38 -29.95 -10.09
CA PHE A 324 -15.29 -28.54 -10.50
C PHE A 324 -16.03 -28.26 -11.81
N THR A 325 -16.18 -29.24 -12.70
CA THR A 325 -16.85 -29.04 -14.02
C THR A 325 -18.38 -29.18 -13.93
N CYS A 326 -18.90 -30.18 -13.19
CA CYS A 326 -20.33 -30.53 -13.19
C CYS A 326 -21.21 -29.60 -12.35
N LEU A 327 -20.64 -28.81 -11.44
CA LEU A 327 -21.42 -27.92 -10.58
C LEU A 327 -21.70 -26.55 -11.20
N GLU A 328 -21.03 -26.19 -12.29
CA GLU A 328 -21.36 -25.01 -13.10
C GLU A 328 -22.63 -25.24 -13.94
N GLU A 329 -22.80 -26.44 -14.51
CA GLU A 329 -23.98 -26.79 -15.34
C GLU A 329 -25.30 -26.91 -14.54
N ALA A 330 -25.21 -27.24 -13.24
CA ALA A 330 -26.37 -27.35 -12.37
C ALA A 330 -26.97 -25.97 -11.99
N GLU A 331 -26.18 -24.89 -12.05
CA GLU A 331 -26.63 -23.53 -11.69
C GLU A 331 -27.19 -22.75 -12.90
N GLU A 332 -26.67 -22.95 -14.12
CA GLU A 332 -27.21 -22.30 -15.33
C GLU A 332 -28.56 -22.87 -15.79
N SER A 333 -28.88 -24.12 -15.42
CA SER A 333 -30.09 -24.81 -15.87
C SER A 333 -31.34 -24.53 -15.02
N GLY A 334 -31.25 -23.72 -13.96
CA GLY A 334 -32.40 -23.34 -13.15
C GLY A 334 -33.14 -24.54 -12.53
N ILE A 335 -32.44 -25.65 -12.27
CA ILE A 335 -33.01 -26.81 -11.58
C ILE A 335 -32.87 -26.57 -10.07
N ASP A 336 -33.63 -25.58 -9.59
CA ASP A 336 -34.11 -25.63 -8.23
C ASP A 336 -35.03 -26.86 -8.13
N ARG A 337 -34.78 -27.73 -7.15
CA ARG A 337 -35.53 -28.96 -6.82
C ARG A 337 -35.18 -30.22 -7.61
N LYS A 338 -34.00 -30.78 -7.36
CA LYS A 338 -33.84 -32.25 -7.21
C LYS A 338 -32.59 -32.71 -6.44
N PHE A 339 -32.09 -31.89 -5.51
CA PHE A 339 -31.00 -32.26 -4.60
C PHE A 339 -31.44 -32.42 -3.13
N ASP A 340 -32.74 -32.61 -2.87
CA ASP A 340 -33.27 -32.92 -1.52
C ASP A 340 -33.12 -34.40 -1.12
N GLY A 341 -32.46 -35.23 -1.95
CA GLY A 341 -32.44 -36.69 -1.77
C GLY A 341 -31.09 -37.31 -1.40
N LEU A 342 -29.98 -36.59 -1.60
CA LEU A 342 -28.68 -36.97 -1.06
C LEU A 342 -28.44 -36.05 0.12
N CYS A 343 -28.72 -36.56 1.31
CA CYS A 343 -28.17 -36.02 2.55
C CYS A 343 -26.64 -36.00 2.36
N LEU A 344 -26.11 -34.89 1.83
CA LEU A 344 -24.72 -34.54 2.02
C LEU A 344 -24.61 -34.32 3.53
N GLN A 345 -24.25 -35.39 4.25
CA GLN A 345 -23.35 -35.24 5.39
C GLN A 345 -22.32 -34.19 5.00
N TRP A 346 -21.93 -33.30 5.90
CA TRP A 346 -20.83 -32.35 5.67
C TRP A 346 -19.60 -33.13 5.18
N THR A 347 -19.44 -33.17 3.86
CA THR A 347 -18.35 -33.82 3.16
C THR A 347 -17.36 -32.72 2.83
N THR A 348 -16.07 -33.04 2.94
CA THR A 348 -14.96 -32.13 2.65
C THR A 348 -15.13 -31.47 1.28
N GLU A 349 -15.68 -32.19 0.30
CA GLU A 349 -15.96 -31.71 -1.05
C GLU A 349 -17.05 -30.62 -1.10
N ALA A 350 -18.15 -30.74 -0.34
CA ALA A 350 -19.20 -29.73 -0.28
C ALA A 350 -18.68 -28.43 0.39
N GLU A 351 -17.90 -28.57 1.47
CA GLU A 351 -17.25 -27.43 2.13
C GLU A 351 -16.22 -26.74 1.23
N LEU A 352 -15.49 -27.51 0.42
CA LEU A 352 -14.52 -26.99 -0.55
C LEU A 352 -15.19 -26.07 -1.58
N LEU A 353 -16.33 -26.52 -2.13
CA LEU A 353 -17.10 -25.77 -3.12
C LEU A 353 -17.77 -24.53 -2.52
N GLN A 354 -18.27 -24.63 -1.30
CA GLN A 354 -18.82 -23.48 -0.58
C GLN A 354 -17.73 -22.43 -0.32
N THR A 355 -16.55 -22.85 0.15
CA THR A 355 -15.41 -21.95 0.40
C THR A 355 -14.94 -21.30 -0.89
N ARG A 356 -14.95 -22.02 -2.02
CA ARG A 356 -14.68 -21.47 -3.37
C ARG A 356 -15.61 -20.31 -3.70
N LYS A 357 -16.92 -20.50 -3.55
CA LYS A 357 -17.93 -19.46 -3.83
C LYS A 357 -17.74 -18.24 -2.96
N GLU A 358 -17.44 -18.43 -1.69
CA GLU A 358 -17.17 -17.34 -0.75
C GLU A 358 -15.92 -16.54 -1.14
N CYS A 359 -14.82 -17.21 -1.52
CA CYS A 359 -13.62 -16.54 -2.03
C CYS A 359 -13.94 -15.68 -3.27
N ILE A 360 -14.65 -16.24 -4.25
CA ILE A 360 -15.03 -15.51 -5.47
C ILE A 360 -15.88 -14.28 -5.12
N SER A 361 -16.92 -14.46 -4.30
CA SER A 361 -17.82 -13.38 -3.90
C SER A 361 -17.09 -12.23 -3.20
N ILE A 362 -16.13 -12.54 -2.31
CA ILE A 362 -15.33 -11.52 -1.63
C ILE A 362 -14.40 -10.80 -2.62
N LEU A 363 -13.74 -11.52 -3.53
CA LEU A 363 -12.88 -10.92 -4.56
C LEU A 363 -13.66 -9.97 -5.48
N GLU A 364 -14.82 -10.42 -5.97
CA GLU A 364 -15.68 -9.60 -6.82
C GLU A 364 -16.23 -8.38 -6.08
N TYR A 365 -16.59 -8.53 -4.81
CA TYR A 365 -17.00 -7.40 -3.98
C TYR A 365 -15.85 -6.39 -3.84
N LEU A 366 -14.64 -6.85 -3.52
CA LEU A 366 -13.45 -6.00 -3.37
C LEU A 366 -13.12 -5.26 -4.67
N ASP A 367 -13.17 -5.94 -5.81
CA ASP A 367 -12.93 -5.32 -7.13
C ASP A 367 -13.99 -4.28 -7.51
N ASN A 368 -15.25 -4.50 -7.12
CA ASN A 368 -16.34 -3.53 -7.36
C ASN A 368 -16.24 -2.30 -6.46
N VAL A 369 -15.85 -2.50 -5.21
CA VAL A 369 -15.71 -1.46 -4.20
C VAL A 369 -14.50 -0.58 -4.46
N MET A 370 -13.38 -1.20 -4.83
CA MET A 370 -12.21 -0.50 -5.31
C MET A 370 -12.52 -0.02 -6.72
N LYS A 371 -13.20 1.12 -6.85
CA LYS A 371 -13.38 1.81 -8.14
C LYS A 371 -12.01 2.26 -8.66
N MET A 372 -11.31 1.34 -9.33
CA MET A 372 -9.98 1.54 -9.86
C MET A 372 -10.07 2.52 -11.04
N PRO A 373 -9.28 3.61 -11.04
CA PRO A 373 -9.13 4.42 -12.24
C PRO A 373 -8.50 3.57 -13.35
N ASP A 374 -9.03 3.65 -14.57
CA ASP A 374 -8.44 2.95 -15.73
C ASP A 374 -7.03 3.47 -16.06
N VAL A 375 -6.77 4.74 -15.75
CA VAL A 375 -5.46 5.38 -15.91
C VAL A 375 -5.03 6.01 -14.60
N VAL A 376 -3.93 5.49 -14.06
CA VAL A 376 -3.34 6.00 -12.81
C VAL A 376 -2.10 6.82 -13.15
N THR A 377 -2.21 8.14 -13.00
CA THR A 377 -1.09 9.07 -13.19
C THR A 377 -0.36 9.32 -11.87
N ARG A 378 0.90 9.75 -11.96
CA ARG A 378 1.67 10.17 -10.78
C ARG A 378 0.97 11.31 -10.01
N ASP A 379 0.39 12.29 -10.71
CA ASP A 379 -0.34 13.41 -10.09
C ASP A 379 -1.55 12.91 -9.29
N PHE A 380 -2.31 11.97 -9.85
CA PHE A 380 -3.43 11.34 -9.14
C PHE A 380 -2.95 10.65 -7.85
N LEU A 381 -1.88 9.85 -7.91
CA LEU A 381 -1.32 9.16 -6.74
C LEU A 381 -0.77 10.13 -5.69
N GLU A 382 -0.16 11.23 -6.11
CA GLU A 382 0.30 12.26 -5.20
C GLU A 382 -0.85 12.95 -4.49
N ARG A 383 -1.94 13.29 -5.20
CA ARG A 383 -3.16 13.85 -4.60
C ARG A 383 -3.82 12.87 -3.63
N LEU A 384 -3.86 11.59 -4.00
CA LEU A 384 -4.37 10.52 -3.14
C LEU A 384 -3.58 10.44 -1.83
N CYS A 385 -2.24 10.44 -1.90
CA CYS A 385 -1.41 10.44 -0.69
C CYS A 385 -1.65 11.70 0.15
N LEU A 386 -1.79 12.86 -0.49
CA LEU A 386 -1.98 14.16 0.17
C LEU A 386 -3.37 14.33 0.79
N SER A 387 -4.30 13.39 0.61
CA SER A 387 -5.58 13.35 1.32
C SER A 387 -5.47 12.76 2.73
N ALA A 388 -4.26 12.43 3.19
CA ALA A 388 -3.98 11.93 4.53
C ALA A 388 -4.33 12.98 5.60
N SER A 389 -4.85 12.55 6.75
CA SER A 389 -5.28 13.48 7.81
C SER A 389 -4.10 14.17 8.51
N LEU A 390 -2.94 13.53 8.60
CA LEU A 390 -1.74 14.08 9.22
C LEU A 390 -0.65 14.29 8.17
N LEU A 391 -0.37 15.55 7.85
CA LEU A 391 0.69 15.93 6.92
C LEU A 391 1.91 16.46 7.65
N PHE A 392 3.10 16.06 7.20
CA PHE A 392 4.39 16.49 7.72
C PHE A 392 5.23 17.06 6.58
N CYS A 393 5.66 18.31 6.72
CA CYS A 393 6.61 18.90 5.79
C CYS A 393 7.43 20.02 6.44
N THR A 394 8.42 20.56 5.73
CA THR A 394 8.98 21.85 6.17
C THR A 394 8.02 22.97 5.85
N VAL A 395 8.14 24.10 6.56
CA VAL A 395 7.34 25.30 6.30
C VAL A 395 7.42 25.71 4.83
N GLY A 396 8.63 25.76 4.25
CA GLY A 396 8.80 26.07 2.82
C GLY A 396 8.18 25.02 1.88
N SER A 397 8.17 23.74 2.26
CA SER A 397 7.54 22.68 1.44
C SER A 397 6.01 22.78 1.43
N SER A 398 5.41 23.39 2.47
CA SER A 398 3.97 23.62 2.53
C SER A 398 3.43 24.50 1.39
N ALA A 399 4.31 25.29 0.72
CA ALA A 399 3.97 26.05 -0.48
C ALA A 399 3.30 25.21 -1.58
N ARG A 400 3.63 23.91 -1.64
CA ARG A 400 3.05 22.96 -2.60
C ARG A 400 1.54 22.74 -2.37
N LEU A 401 1.07 22.89 -1.13
CA LEU A 401 -0.30 22.67 -0.74
C LEU A 401 -1.26 23.77 -1.23
N HIS A 402 -0.77 24.97 -1.51
CA HIS A 402 -1.56 26.08 -2.08
C HIS A 402 -2.16 25.78 -3.45
N ARG A 403 -1.61 24.80 -4.17
CA ARG A 403 -2.10 24.40 -5.50
C ARG A 403 -3.16 23.30 -5.44
N LEU A 404 -3.54 22.88 -4.23
CA LEU A 404 -4.41 21.73 -4.00
C LEU A 404 -5.59 22.14 -3.11
N PRO A 405 -6.78 21.55 -3.30
CA PRO A 405 -7.92 21.78 -2.43
C PRO A 405 -7.75 20.99 -1.13
N ILE A 406 -7.14 21.60 -0.11
CA ILE A 406 -6.81 20.93 1.17
C ILE A 406 -7.76 21.34 2.32
N HIS A 407 -9.06 21.33 2.04
CA HIS A 407 -10.09 21.72 3.03
C HIS A 407 -10.23 20.77 4.23
N HIS A 408 -9.62 19.58 4.16
CA HIS A 408 -9.66 18.61 5.25
C HIS A 408 -8.71 18.97 6.41
N LEU A 409 -7.66 19.76 6.14
CA LEU A 409 -6.73 20.22 7.18
C LEU A 409 -7.29 21.47 7.86
N LYS A 410 -7.43 21.39 9.18
CA LYS A 410 -8.03 22.46 10.00
C LYS A 410 -7.07 23.00 11.06
N LEU A 411 -6.04 22.24 11.42
CA LEU A 411 -5.03 22.65 12.40
C LEU A 411 -3.64 22.72 11.76
N LEU A 412 -2.92 23.81 12.03
CA LEU A 412 -1.50 23.96 11.72
C LEU A 412 -0.67 23.86 13.01
N VAL A 413 0.27 22.94 13.04
CA VAL A 413 1.26 22.80 14.10
C VAL A 413 2.61 23.23 13.55
N ILE A 414 3.30 24.17 14.19
CA ILE A 414 4.66 24.56 13.81
C ILE A 414 5.60 24.27 14.98
N ASP A 415 6.49 23.29 14.81
CA ASP A 415 7.61 23.05 15.74
C ASP A 415 8.77 24.00 15.47
N GLU A 416 9.52 24.34 16.50
CA GLU A 416 10.61 25.32 16.46
C GLU A 416 10.20 26.64 15.81
N ALA A 417 8.96 27.09 16.08
CA ALA A 417 8.36 28.29 15.49
C ALA A 417 9.17 29.57 15.78
N ALA A 418 9.85 29.62 16.92
CA ALA A 418 10.73 30.73 17.31
C ALA A 418 11.97 30.88 16.40
N GLN A 419 12.31 29.86 15.61
CA GLN A 419 13.43 29.90 14.66
C GLN A 419 13.01 30.39 13.28
N LEU A 420 11.72 30.62 13.03
CA LEU A 420 11.20 31.09 11.75
C LEU A 420 11.16 32.60 11.70
N LYS A 421 11.38 33.13 10.50
CA LYS A 421 10.97 34.51 10.19
C LYS A 421 9.46 34.54 9.97
N GLU A 422 8.83 35.68 10.26
CA GLU A 422 7.39 35.88 10.01
C GLU A 422 7.00 35.52 8.57
N CYS A 423 7.78 35.98 7.58
CA CYS A 423 7.54 35.69 6.17
C CYS A 423 7.65 34.20 5.81
N GLU A 424 8.44 33.42 6.55
CA GLU A 424 8.51 31.97 6.36
C GLU A 424 7.26 31.31 6.92
N ALA A 425 6.86 31.67 8.15
CA ALA A 425 5.67 31.13 8.80
C ALA A 425 4.38 31.42 7.99
N LEU A 426 4.31 32.58 7.33
CA LEU A 426 3.18 32.96 6.47
C LEU A 426 2.87 31.93 5.37
N ILE A 427 3.88 31.25 4.82
CA ILE A 427 3.69 30.23 3.77
C ILE A 427 2.71 29.14 4.22
N ALA A 428 2.81 28.72 5.48
CA ALA A 428 1.92 27.71 6.05
C ALA A 428 0.62 28.33 6.62
N LEU A 429 0.70 29.52 7.23
CA LEU A 429 -0.46 30.20 7.83
C LEU A 429 -1.50 30.65 6.80
N GLU A 430 -1.08 30.96 5.56
CA GLU A 430 -1.98 31.39 4.48
C GLU A 430 -2.71 30.23 3.79
N LEU A 431 -2.48 28.97 4.18
CA LEU A 431 -3.17 27.84 3.59
C LEU A 431 -4.68 27.88 3.86
N GLN A 432 -5.46 27.82 2.78
CA GLN A 432 -6.92 27.87 2.86
C GLN A 432 -7.49 26.64 3.56
N GLY A 433 -8.42 26.85 4.49
CA GLY A 433 -9.10 25.79 5.24
C GLY A 433 -8.61 25.63 6.68
N LEU A 434 -7.42 26.16 7.02
CA LEU A 434 -6.92 26.18 8.39
C LEU A 434 -7.78 27.08 9.28
N GLN A 435 -8.15 26.58 10.45
CA GLN A 435 -8.96 27.26 11.46
C GLN A 435 -8.13 27.60 12.70
N HIS A 436 -7.22 26.71 13.09
CA HIS A 436 -6.42 26.86 14.31
C HIS A 436 -4.94 26.70 14.01
N SER A 437 -4.10 27.31 14.85
CA SER A 437 -2.67 27.05 14.85
C SER A 437 -2.11 26.86 16.26
N VAL A 438 -1.13 25.97 16.37
CA VAL A 438 -0.34 25.74 17.57
C VAL A 438 1.12 25.97 17.19
N LEU A 439 1.70 27.01 17.76
CA LEU A 439 3.10 27.37 17.58
C LEU A 439 3.88 26.85 18.78
N ILE A 440 4.92 26.06 18.54
CA ILE A 440 5.76 25.47 19.58
C ILE A 440 7.18 25.96 19.39
N GLY A 441 7.82 26.45 20.45
CA GLY A 441 9.19 26.94 20.36
C GLY A 441 9.71 27.52 21.65
N ASP A 442 10.95 27.96 21.60
CA ASP A 442 11.62 28.71 22.65
C ASP A 442 12.54 29.74 21.98
N GLU A 443 12.23 31.01 22.16
CA GLU A 443 12.99 32.15 21.64
C GLU A 443 14.42 32.25 22.21
N LEU A 444 14.69 31.59 23.34
CA LEU A 444 16.01 31.54 23.95
C LEU A 444 16.84 30.32 23.47
N GLN A 445 16.23 29.41 22.70
CA GLN A 445 16.93 28.25 22.15
C GLN A 445 17.74 28.64 20.92
N LEU A 446 19.07 28.53 21.03
CA LEU A 446 19.97 28.81 19.91
C LEU A 446 19.78 27.80 18.76
N PRO A 447 19.80 28.25 17.49
CA PRO A 447 19.83 27.35 16.34
C PRO A 447 21.07 26.45 16.38
N ALA A 448 20.98 25.29 15.73
CA ALA A 448 22.12 24.39 15.60
C ALA A 448 23.29 25.08 14.86
N VAL A 449 24.42 25.25 15.54
CA VAL A 449 25.63 25.86 14.96
C VAL A 449 26.51 24.74 14.37
N VAL A 450 26.65 24.72 13.05
CA VAL A 450 27.64 23.86 12.38
C VAL A 450 29.00 24.55 12.46
N LYS A 451 29.90 24.02 13.30
CA LYS A 451 31.31 24.38 13.23
C LYS A 451 31.97 23.57 12.12
N SER A 452 32.29 24.21 11.00
CA SER A 452 33.23 23.62 10.05
C SER A 452 34.56 23.42 10.76
N LYS A 453 35.14 22.22 10.65
CA LYS A 453 36.56 22.03 10.94
C LYS A 453 37.41 22.65 9.85
#